data_AF-A0A0S9PZS6-F1
#
_entry.id   AF-A0A0S9PZS6-F1
#
_cell.length_a   1.000
_cell.length_b   1.000
_cell.length_c   1.000
_cell.angle_alpha   90.00
_cell.angle_beta   90.00
_cell.angle_gamma   90.00
#
_symmetry.space_group_name_H-M   'P 1'
#
loop_
_entity.id
_entity.type
_entity.pdbx_description
1 polymer ?
#
loop_
_entity_poly.entity_id
_entity_poly.type
_entity_poly.pdbx_seq_one_letter_code
_entity_poly.pdbx_strand_id
1 'polypeptide(L)'
;MARPSPRTPGSSTVGTDAAREAARRANGEFGTQARGEAQVNLGDATADPTQADPAGPDYTTWEPVAIDEELARLYDEHGTLMQRWASDYKHLNGEIARHKFGRGWRGTCTRAEMAEAIEEMQRAADEAEARGERPDFADRDILRHVATAEERRLKAREVKEAMEPLNAEFVRRGGWARAYLVVNVNGHVHSSMECSTCFSPGYDGAGNYREGTRFHWVTQMSDRDESEIVEAAGERACTTCYPTAPTETLNKPTSLYTPDEERKAAERVEREKAKIERERIKIAKSLTEDGSELRIDVGTRYPERFKTEQAATSWAVDRVMMARNAAEWAREMSEAEQAGVETIKEAIVAKRTRDGGDRAGADAATVRAEVEAEFDKKIRAKAKREGITLAD
;
A
#
# COMPACT_ATOMS: atom_id res chain seq x y z
N MET A 1 8.05 -30.89 52.90
CA MET A 1 8.79 -29.62 52.78
C MET A 1 8.49 -29.03 51.40
N ALA A 2 7.51 -28.13 51.32
CA ALA A 2 7.14 -27.43 50.09
C ALA A 2 7.32 -25.93 50.35
N ARG A 3 8.11 -25.26 49.50
CA ARG A 3 8.39 -23.82 49.61
C ARG A 3 7.22 -23.03 49.01
N PRO A 4 6.70 -21.99 49.68
CA PRO A 4 5.69 -21.12 49.10
C PRO A 4 6.34 -20.11 48.13
N SER A 5 5.62 -19.85 47.03
CA SER A 5 5.99 -18.89 45.98
C SER A 5 5.80 -17.43 46.46
N PRO A 6 6.69 -16.49 46.12
CA PRO A 6 6.52 -15.09 46.51
C PRO A 6 5.48 -14.37 45.65
N ARG A 7 4.57 -13.64 46.30
CA ARG A 7 3.62 -12.71 45.66
C ARG A 7 4.36 -11.46 45.18
N THR A 8 4.11 -11.06 43.93
CA THR A 8 4.48 -9.74 43.39
C THR A 8 3.53 -8.66 43.92
N PRO A 9 4.03 -7.49 44.37
CA PRO A 9 3.20 -6.34 44.71
C PRO A 9 2.84 -5.51 43.47
N GLY A 10 1.73 -4.79 43.59
CA GLY A 10 1.00 -4.14 42.50
C GLY A 10 1.72 -2.98 41.83
N SER A 11 1.41 -2.83 40.54
CA SER A 11 1.74 -1.70 39.67
C SER A 11 1.02 -0.42 40.15
N SER A 12 1.78 0.58 40.60
CA SER A 12 1.27 1.92 40.92
C SER A 12 1.35 2.82 39.68
N THR A 13 0.22 3.40 39.28
CA THR A 13 0.01 4.29 38.14
C THR A 13 0.52 5.74 38.35
N VAL A 14 1.62 5.94 39.07
CA VAL A 14 2.11 7.30 39.44
C VAL A 14 3.21 7.82 38.49
N GLY A 15 3.59 7.08 37.44
CA GLY A 15 4.73 7.42 36.58
C GLY A 15 4.44 8.25 35.32
N THR A 16 3.17 8.46 34.93
CA THR A 16 2.83 9.03 33.61
C THR A 16 2.83 10.56 33.55
N ASP A 17 2.59 11.24 34.68
CA ASP A 17 2.47 12.71 34.68
C ASP A 17 3.83 13.40 34.71
N ALA A 18 4.80 12.86 35.44
CA ALA A 18 6.18 13.36 35.43
C ALA A 18 6.84 13.21 34.04
N ALA A 19 6.52 12.12 33.32
CA ALA A 19 7.00 11.91 31.95
C ALA A 19 6.34 12.87 30.94
N ARG A 20 5.05 13.19 31.11
CA ARG A 20 4.35 14.21 30.31
C ARG A 20 4.83 15.62 30.59
N GLU A 21 5.18 15.93 31.84
CA GLU A 21 5.69 17.24 32.23
C GLU A 21 7.15 17.46 31.80
N ALA A 22 7.98 16.41 31.81
CA ALA A 22 9.32 16.45 31.22
C ALA A 22 9.28 16.64 29.69
N ALA A 23 8.31 16.01 29.01
CA ALA A 23 8.11 16.21 27.57
C ALA A 23 7.63 17.63 27.21
N ARG A 24 6.86 18.29 28.09
CA ARG A 24 6.49 19.71 27.94
C ARG A 24 7.66 20.67 28.15
N ARG A 25 8.62 20.35 29.03
CA ARG A 25 9.83 21.19 29.23
C ARG A 25 10.89 21.02 28.14
N ALA A 26 10.95 19.86 27.49
CA ALA A 26 11.90 19.61 26.39
C ALA A 26 11.47 20.27 25.07
N ASN A 27 10.16 20.45 24.85
CA ASN A 27 9.61 21.19 23.73
C ASN A 27 9.36 22.64 24.17
N GLY A 28 10.41 23.47 24.08
CA GLY A 28 10.41 24.85 24.57
C GLY A 28 9.17 25.67 24.18
N GLU A 29 8.81 26.62 25.05
CA GLU A 29 7.71 27.58 24.87
C GLU A 29 7.74 28.22 23.47
N PHE A 30 6.93 27.67 22.58
CA PHE A 30 6.58 28.28 21.30
C PHE A 30 5.50 29.33 21.58
N GLY A 31 5.84 30.62 21.48
CA GLY A 31 4.79 31.64 21.30
C GLY A 31 4.87 32.98 22.03
N THR A 32 6.04 33.54 22.32
CA THR A 32 6.12 34.94 22.82
C THR A 32 7.13 35.84 22.11
N GLN A 33 7.55 35.49 20.89
CA GLN A 33 8.17 36.50 20.03
C GLN A 33 7.08 37.38 19.43
N ALA A 34 7.01 38.63 19.91
CA ALA A 34 6.24 39.69 19.28
C ALA A 34 6.67 39.75 17.80
N ARG A 35 5.76 39.39 16.90
CA ARG A 35 5.94 39.60 15.47
C ARG A 35 5.99 41.11 15.28
N GLY A 36 7.19 41.66 15.09
CA GLY A 36 7.33 42.98 14.49
C GLY A 36 6.56 42.94 13.17
N GLU A 37 5.69 43.93 12.98
CA GLU A 37 4.87 44.08 11.78
C GLU A 37 5.77 43.98 10.55
N ALA A 38 5.75 42.84 9.88
CA ALA A 38 6.32 42.71 8.56
C ALA A 38 5.41 43.54 7.65
N GLN A 39 5.82 44.79 7.38
CA GLN A 39 5.36 45.49 6.20
C GLN A 39 5.74 44.64 4.99
N VAL A 40 4.80 43.81 4.56
CA VAL A 40 4.82 43.21 3.24
C VAL A 40 4.66 44.39 2.28
N ASN A 41 5.79 44.90 1.80
CA ASN A 41 5.79 45.68 0.57
C ASN A 41 5.34 44.72 -0.53
N LEU A 42 4.02 44.72 -0.79
CA LEU A 42 3.47 44.34 -2.08
C LEU A 42 4.02 45.36 -3.08
N GLY A 43 5.26 45.13 -3.53
CA GLY A 43 5.83 45.88 -4.63
C GLY A 43 4.85 45.79 -5.80
N ASP A 44 4.52 46.95 -6.36
CA ASP A 44 3.69 47.13 -7.55
C ASP A 44 4.00 46.06 -8.60
N ALA A 45 3.23 44.97 -8.57
CA ALA A 45 3.12 44.02 -9.66
C ALA A 45 2.14 44.60 -10.67
N THR A 46 2.45 45.79 -11.20
CA THR A 46 1.90 46.23 -12.48
C THR A 46 2.68 45.52 -13.59
N ALA A 47 2.64 44.19 -13.60
CA ALA A 47 2.94 43.46 -14.81
C ALA A 47 1.82 43.82 -15.78
N ASP A 48 2.17 44.56 -16.83
CA ASP A 48 1.25 44.91 -17.90
C ASP A 48 0.69 43.60 -18.48
N PRO A 49 -0.61 43.29 -18.30
CA PRO A 49 -1.20 42.04 -18.74
C PRO A 49 -1.24 41.91 -20.27
N THR A 50 -0.81 42.94 -21.01
CA THR A 50 -0.78 42.95 -22.48
C THR A 50 0.51 42.40 -23.10
N GLN A 51 1.51 42.01 -22.29
CA GLN A 51 2.73 41.33 -22.76
C GLN A 51 2.73 39.80 -22.53
N ALA A 52 1.55 39.17 -22.51
CA ALA A 52 1.46 37.73 -22.67
C ALA A 52 1.95 37.36 -24.08
N ASP A 53 2.91 36.44 -24.16
CA ASP A 53 3.30 35.81 -25.42
C ASP A 53 2.03 35.26 -26.10
N PRO A 54 1.60 35.78 -27.27
CA PRO A 54 0.29 35.49 -27.85
C PRO A 54 0.12 34.02 -28.30
N ALA A 55 1.12 33.17 -28.06
CA ALA A 55 1.10 31.75 -28.37
C ALA A 55 0.55 30.85 -27.23
N GLY A 56 0.29 31.40 -26.03
CA GLY A 56 -0.27 30.65 -24.91
C GLY A 56 -1.78 30.33 -25.06
N PRO A 57 -2.30 29.28 -24.39
CA PRO A 57 -3.74 29.05 -24.32
C PRO A 57 -4.47 30.19 -23.61
N ASP A 58 -5.63 30.60 -24.14
CA ASP A 58 -6.50 31.56 -23.47
C ASP A 58 -7.33 30.85 -22.37
N TYR A 59 -6.86 30.95 -21.13
CA TYR A 59 -7.52 30.38 -19.95
C TYR A 59 -8.78 31.14 -19.51
N THR A 60 -9.10 32.31 -20.10
CA THR A 60 -10.26 33.12 -19.66
C THR A 60 -11.60 32.45 -19.94
N THR A 61 -11.62 31.48 -20.86
CA THR A 61 -12.81 30.69 -21.23
C THR A 61 -12.89 29.36 -20.52
N TRP A 62 -11.85 28.97 -19.77
CA TRP A 62 -11.84 27.69 -19.07
C TRP A 62 -12.69 27.75 -17.81
N GLU A 63 -13.37 26.64 -17.52
CA GLU A 63 -14.07 26.44 -16.25
C GLU A 63 -13.06 26.30 -15.10
N PRO A 64 -13.39 26.74 -13.86
CA PRO A 64 -12.52 26.59 -12.69
C PRO A 64 -11.97 25.17 -12.49
N VAL A 65 -12.80 24.15 -12.70
CA VAL A 65 -12.42 22.73 -12.62
C VAL A 65 -11.33 22.40 -13.63
N ALA A 66 -11.45 22.86 -14.88
CA ALA A 66 -10.47 22.59 -15.94
C ALA A 66 -9.12 23.29 -15.66
N ILE A 67 -9.17 24.51 -15.12
CA ILE A 67 -7.95 25.22 -14.68
C ILE A 67 -7.24 24.44 -13.58
N ASP A 68 -8.00 23.98 -12.59
CA ASP A 68 -7.44 23.23 -11.45
C ASP A 68 -6.98 21.83 -11.81
N GLU A 69 -7.62 21.16 -12.78
CA GLU A 69 -7.15 19.90 -13.37
C GLU A 69 -5.77 20.06 -14.02
N GLU A 70 -5.57 21.12 -14.80
CA GLU A 70 -4.27 21.38 -15.42
C GLU A 70 -3.22 21.81 -14.39
N LEU A 71 -3.60 22.63 -13.40
CA LEU A 71 -2.72 22.97 -12.28
C LEU A 71 -2.33 21.73 -11.46
N ALA A 72 -3.27 20.82 -11.20
CA ALA A 72 -3.01 19.57 -10.50
C ALA A 72 -1.99 18.70 -11.27
N ARG A 73 -2.17 18.57 -12.59
CA ARG A 73 -1.25 17.85 -13.47
C ARG A 73 0.17 18.46 -13.42
N LEU A 74 0.28 19.77 -13.58
CA LEU A 74 1.56 20.49 -13.52
C LEU A 74 2.19 20.40 -12.13
N TYR A 75 1.39 20.47 -11.06
CA TYR A 75 1.86 20.33 -9.68
C TYR A 75 2.46 18.94 -9.42
N ASP A 76 1.79 17.87 -9.87
CA ASP A 76 2.28 16.49 -9.76
C ASP A 76 3.56 16.27 -10.58
N GLU A 77 3.63 16.86 -11.77
CA GLU A 77 4.82 16.84 -12.63
C GLU A 77 6.00 17.55 -11.96
N HIS A 78 5.79 18.77 -11.46
CA HIS A 78 6.78 19.55 -10.71
C HIS A 78 7.25 18.78 -9.46
N GLY A 79 6.31 18.23 -8.68
CA GLY A 79 6.60 17.43 -7.49
C GLY A 79 7.46 16.20 -7.81
N THR A 80 7.15 15.50 -8.91
CA THR A 80 7.91 14.34 -9.38
C THR A 80 9.34 14.72 -9.80
N LEU A 81 9.49 15.81 -10.55
CA LEU A 81 10.79 16.33 -10.97
C LEU A 81 11.65 16.74 -9.77
N MET A 82 11.07 17.48 -8.82
CA MET A 82 11.76 17.91 -7.60
C MET A 82 12.14 16.74 -6.69
N GLN A 83 11.30 15.72 -6.56
CA GLN A 83 11.63 14.51 -5.80
C GLN A 83 12.83 13.78 -6.42
N ARG A 84 12.83 13.61 -7.75
CA ARG A 84 13.94 12.96 -8.46
C ARG A 84 15.23 13.77 -8.31
N TRP A 85 15.15 15.09 -8.54
CA TRP A 85 16.28 16.00 -8.34
C TRP A 85 16.84 15.92 -6.92
N ALA A 86 15.99 15.95 -5.88
CA ALA A 86 16.46 15.85 -4.50
C ALA A 86 17.16 14.50 -4.21
N SER A 87 16.69 13.41 -4.82
CA SER A 87 17.35 12.11 -4.76
C SER A 87 18.71 12.12 -5.45
N ASP A 88 18.82 12.71 -6.65
CA ASP A 88 20.10 12.84 -7.36
C ASP A 88 21.07 13.71 -6.58
N TYR A 89 20.60 14.84 -6.05
CA TYR A 89 21.40 15.76 -5.26
C TYR A 89 21.98 15.05 -4.03
N LYS A 90 21.17 14.25 -3.32
CA LYS A 90 21.64 13.44 -2.19
C LYS A 90 22.68 12.41 -2.61
N HIS A 91 22.49 11.76 -3.75
CA HIS A 91 23.45 10.81 -4.29
C HIS A 91 24.78 11.49 -4.68
N LEU A 92 24.72 12.59 -5.43
CA LEU A 92 25.85 13.43 -5.82
C LEU A 92 26.65 13.91 -4.60
N ASN A 93 25.96 14.36 -3.56
CA ASN A 93 26.58 14.79 -2.31
C ASN A 93 27.46 13.68 -1.70
N GLY A 94 26.96 12.44 -1.65
CA GLY A 94 27.69 11.29 -1.12
C GLY A 94 28.80 10.75 -2.04
N GLU A 95 28.64 10.86 -3.36
CA GLU A 95 29.71 10.54 -4.32
C GLU A 95 30.86 11.55 -4.23
N ILE A 96 30.55 12.85 -4.27
CA ILE A 96 31.55 13.92 -4.19
C ILE A 96 32.28 13.89 -2.83
N ALA A 97 31.56 13.70 -1.73
CA ALA A 97 32.15 13.57 -0.40
C ALA A 97 33.19 12.43 -0.33
N ARG A 98 32.91 11.30 -0.98
CA ARG A 98 33.84 10.15 -1.04
C ARG A 98 35.01 10.41 -1.99
N HIS A 99 34.71 10.86 -3.20
CA HIS A 99 35.68 10.98 -4.28
C HIS A 99 36.66 12.14 -4.06
N LYS A 100 36.17 13.34 -3.71
CA LYS A 100 37.00 14.54 -3.56
C LYS A 100 37.54 14.74 -2.15
N PHE A 101 36.77 14.39 -1.13
CA PHE A 101 37.13 14.68 0.26
C PHE A 101 37.54 13.45 1.07
N GLY A 102 37.56 12.25 0.46
CA GLY A 102 37.93 11.01 1.14
C GLY A 102 37.03 10.67 2.33
N ARG A 103 35.81 11.22 2.40
CA ARG A 103 34.88 10.97 3.50
C ARG A 103 34.32 9.56 3.37
N GLY A 104 33.97 8.93 4.49
CA GLY A 104 33.39 7.58 4.50
C GLY A 104 32.00 7.52 3.82
N TRP A 105 31.41 6.32 3.78
CA TRP A 105 30.07 6.07 3.18
C TRP A 105 28.93 6.94 3.72
N ARG A 106 29.07 7.51 4.93
CA ARG A 106 28.11 8.44 5.54
C ARG A 106 28.54 9.91 5.47
N GLY A 107 29.67 10.18 4.83
CA GLY A 107 30.15 11.53 4.63
C GLY A 107 29.24 12.29 3.69
N THR A 108 28.85 13.49 4.09
CA THR A 108 28.21 14.48 3.23
C THR A 108 29.20 15.60 2.96
N CYS A 109 28.97 16.40 1.92
CA CYS A 109 29.64 17.69 1.72
C CYS A 109 28.65 18.85 1.82
N THR A 110 29.13 20.04 2.14
CA THR A 110 28.29 21.25 2.09
C THR A 110 27.95 21.60 0.65
N ARG A 111 26.92 22.43 0.44
CA ARG A 111 26.57 22.90 -0.91
C ARG A 111 27.71 23.68 -1.57
N ALA A 112 28.47 24.45 -0.79
CA ALA A 112 29.64 25.18 -1.28
C ALA A 112 30.76 24.22 -1.71
N GLU A 113 31.11 23.26 -0.84
CA GLU A 113 32.09 22.20 -1.17
C GLU A 113 31.69 21.42 -2.42
N MET A 114 30.40 21.13 -2.58
CA MET A 114 29.89 20.43 -3.74
C MET A 114 30.01 21.26 -5.02
N ALA A 115 29.69 22.56 -4.97
CA ALA A 115 29.81 23.46 -6.10
C ALA A 115 31.28 23.62 -6.55
N GLU A 116 32.18 23.87 -5.60
CA GLU A 116 33.62 23.98 -5.87
C GLU A 116 34.19 22.70 -6.49
N ALA A 117 33.81 21.54 -5.95
CA ALA A 117 34.21 20.24 -6.51
C ALA A 117 33.71 20.05 -7.95
N ILE A 118 32.47 20.43 -8.24
CA ILE A 118 31.90 20.33 -9.59
C ILE A 118 32.67 21.22 -10.58
N GLU A 119 32.96 22.46 -10.21
CA GLU A 119 33.75 23.38 -11.05
C GLU A 119 35.17 22.86 -11.30
N GLU A 120 35.81 22.27 -10.29
CA GLU A 120 37.13 21.65 -10.43
C GLU A 120 37.09 20.46 -11.40
N MET A 121 36.09 19.58 -11.28
CA MET A 121 35.92 18.43 -12.18
C MET A 121 35.63 18.87 -13.62
N GLN A 122 34.83 19.92 -13.82
CA GLN A 122 34.57 20.49 -15.14
C GLN A 122 35.86 21.00 -15.78
N ARG A 123 36.63 21.82 -15.05
CA ARG A 123 37.91 22.34 -15.55
C ARG A 123 38.89 21.22 -15.90
N ALA A 124 39.02 20.21 -15.04
CA ALA A 124 39.88 19.05 -15.30
C ALA A 124 39.42 18.26 -16.53
N ALA A 125 38.11 18.13 -16.75
CA ALA A 125 37.55 17.47 -17.92
C ALA A 125 37.84 18.27 -19.21
N ASP A 126 37.62 19.59 -19.20
CA ASP A 126 37.90 20.48 -20.33
C ASP A 126 39.40 20.48 -20.70
N GLU A 127 40.28 20.51 -19.70
CA GLU A 127 41.73 20.43 -19.91
C GLU A 127 42.18 19.09 -20.49
N ALA A 128 41.59 17.97 -20.04
CA ALA A 128 41.87 16.66 -20.59
C ALA A 128 41.42 16.58 -22.05
N GLU A 129 40.22 17.09 -22.37
CA GLU A 129 39.71 17.15 -23.74
C GLU A 129 40.61 18.00 -24.65
N ALA A 130 41.07 19.18 -24.17
CA ALA A 130 41.99 20.04 -24.90
C ALA A 130 43.35 19.36 -25.20
N ARG A 131 43.80 18.42 -24.36
CA ARG A 131 44.99 17.59 -24.60
C ARG A 131 44.71 16.35 -25.46
N GLY A 132 43.47 16.08 -25.85
CA GLY A 132 43.06 14.85 -26.54
C GLY A 132 43.07 13.62 -25.62
N GLU A 133 43.06 13.84 -24.31
CA GLU A 133 43.00 12.81 -23.27
C GLU A 133 41.55 12.55 -22.84
N ARG A 134 41.32 11.42 -22.17
CA ARG A 134 40.02 11.14 -21.54
C ARG A 134 40.04 11.66 -20.10
N PRO A 135 39.00 12.38 -19.65
CA PRO A 135 38.84 12.75 -18.24
C PRO A 135 38.82 11.52 -17.33
N ASP A 136 39.11 11.73 -16.04
CA ASP A 136 38.95 10.68 -15.03
C ASP A 136 37.53 10.08 -15.07
N PHE A 137 37.45 8.76 -14.92
CA PHE A 137 36.17 8.06 -15.07
C PHE A 137 35.15 8.50 -14.01
N ALA A 138 35.58 8.67 -12.76
CA ALA A 138 34.69 9.05 -11.67
C ALA A 138 34.24 10.51 -11.81
N ASP A 139 35.16 11.43 -12.17
CA ASP A 139 34.79 12.83 -12.47
C ASP A 139 33.74 12.90 -13.59
N ARG A 140 33.95 12.17 -14.69
CA ARG A 140 32.98 12.11 -15.81
C ARG A 140 31.63 11.53 -15.39
N ASP A 141 31.63 10.49 -14.56
CA ASP A 141 30.40 9.86 -14.08
C ASP A 141 29.59 10.82 -13.19
N ILE A 142 30.27 11.50 -12.26
CA ILE A 142 29.67 12.54 -11.40
C ILE A 142 29.12 13.68 -12.25
N LEU A 143 29.88 14.21 -13.22
CA LEU A 143 29.43 15.29 -14.09
C LEU A 143 28.19 14.91 -14.92
N ARG A 144 28.07 13.64 -15.36
CA ARG A 144 26.85 13.14 -16.01
C ARG A 144 25.65 13.19 -15.06
N HIS A 145 25.83 12.82 -13.79
CA HIS A 145 24.77 12.90 -12.79
C HIS A 145 24.40 14.35 -12.46
N VAL A 146 25.37 15.27 -12.41
CA VAL A 146 25.13 16.71 -12.25
C VAL A 146 24.29 17.26 -13.40
N ALA A 147 24.66 16.96 -14.65
CA ALA A 147 23.90 17.40 -15.82
C ALA A 147 22.45 16.89 -15.80
N THR A 148 22.25 15.62 -15.41
CA THR A 148 20.91 15.03 -15.27
C THR A 148 20.09 15.71 -14.17
N ALA A 149 20.71 16.04 -13.04
CA ALA A 149 20.05 16.75 -11.94
C ALA A 149 19.66 18.18 -12.37
N GLU A 150 20.57 18.91 -13.02
CA GLU A 150 20.27 20.26 -13.52
C GLU A 150 19.17 20.26 -14.58
N GLU A 151 19.15 19.30 -15.51
CA GLU A 151 18.05 19.13 -16.48
C GLU A 151 16.69 18.98 -15.77
N ARG A 152 16.62 18.16 -14.71
CA ARG A 152 15.38 17.98 -13.92
C ARG A 152 14.97 19.26 -13.20
N ARG A 153 15.94 20.02 -12.69
CA ARG A 153 15.70 21.31 -12.02
C ARG A 153 15.20 22.36 -13.00
N LEU A 154 15.76 22.42 -14.21
CA LEU A 154 15.32 23.32 -15.27
C LEU A 154 13.89 23.00 -15.71
N LYS A 155 13.59 21.72 -15.97
CA LYS A 155 12.22 21.27 -16.27
C LYS A 155 11.24 21.59 -15.16
N ALA A 156 11.63 21.41 -13.90
CA ALA A 156 10.77 21.77 -12.77
C ALA A 156 10.47 23.27 -12.78
N ARG A 157 11.46 24.12 -13.09
CA ARG A 157 11.24 25.56 -13.23
C ARG A 157 10.30 25.90 -14.39
N GLU A 158 10.48 25.28 -15.56
CA GLU A 158 9.58 25.45 -16.72
C GLU A 158 8.13 25.07 -16.39
N VAL A 159 7.94 23.93 -15.73
CA VAL A 159 6.61 23.48 -15.27
C VAL A 159 6.01 24.48 -14.27
N LYS A 160 6.82 25.00 -13.35
CA LYS A 160 6.38 26.04 -12.40
C LYS A 160 5.98 27.33 -13.11
N GLU A 161 6.76 27.79 -14.10
CA GLU A 161 6.43 28.95 -14.93
C GLU A 161 5.13 28.73 -15.70
N ALA A 162 4.87 27.51 -16.19
CA ALA A 162 3.61 27.16 -16.84
C ALA A 162 2.39 27.19 -15.89
N MET A 163 2.57 27.05 -14.57
CA MET A 163 1.50 27.20 -13.58
C MET A 163 1.08 28.66 -13.36
N GLU A 164 1.98 29.62 -13.58
CA GLU A 164 1.75 31.05 -13.32
C GLU A 164 0.51 31.62 -14.03
N PRO A 165 0.29 31.45 -15.35
CA PRO A 165 -0.89 32.01 -16.01
C PRO A 165 -2.21 31.40 -15.51
N LEU A 166 -2.22 30.13 -15.11
CA LEU A 166 -3.39 29.47 -14.52
C LEU A 166 -3.68 30.02 -13.10
N ASN A 167 -2.64 30.25 -12.30
CA ASN A 167 -2.76 30.90 -10.99
C ASN A 167 -3.16 32.38 -11.11
N ALA A 168 -2.67 33.08 -12.13
CA ALA A 168 -3.08 34.45 -12.42
C ALA A 168 -4.57 34.52 -12.75
N GLU A 169 -5.10 33.56 -13.51
CA GLU A 169 -6.52 33.47 -13.80
C GLU A 169 -7.36 33.20 -12.53
N PHE A 170 -6.88 32.32 -11.64
CA PHE A 170 -7.47 32.12 -10.32
C PHE A 170 -7.59 33.41 -9.53
N VAL A 171 -6.51 34.17 -9.43
CA VAL A 171 -6.50 35.47 -8.72
C VAL A 171 -7.40 36.49 -9.44
N ARG A 172 -7.36 36.55 -10.77
CA ARG A 172 -8.15 37.49 -11.59
C ARG A 172 -9.65 37.31 -11.38
N ARG A 173 -10.13 36.07 -11.18
CA ARG A 173 -11.54 35.77 -10.90
C ARG A 173 -11.93 35.95 -9.43
N GLY A 174 -11.03 36.44 -8.57
CA GLY A 174 -11.27 36.64 -7.15
C GLY A 174 -11.01 35.41 -6.27
N GLY A 175 -10.51 34.32 -6.86
CA GLY A 175 -10.27 33.04 -6.20
C GLY A 175 -11.56 32.26 -5.97
N TRP A 176 -11.63 31.05 -6.52
CA TRP A 176 -12.69 30.08 -6.19
C TRP A 176 -12.26 29.16 -5.04
N ALA A 177 -13.20 28.44 -4.44
CA ALA A 177 -12.87 27.48 -3.41
C ALA A 177 -12.08 26.30 -4.00
N ARG A 178 -11.04 25.86 -3.28
CA ARG A 178 -10.21 24.70 -3.64
C ARG A 178 -10.10 23.75 -2.46
N ALA A 179 -9.92 22.47 -2.75
CA ALA A 179 -9.69 21.45 -1.74
C ALA A 179 -8.42 20.64 -2.05
N TYR A 180 -7.56 20.52 -1.05
CA TYR A 180 -6.26 19.85 -1.14
C TYR A 180 -6.18 18.71 -0.13
N LEU A 181 -6.13 17.48 -0.63
CA LEU A 181 -6.03 16.29 0.21
C LEU A 181 -4.56 15.95 0.46
N VAL A 182 -4.11 15.97 1.72
CA VAL A 182 -2.73 15.60 2.04
C VAL A 182 -2.51 14.10 1.82
N VAL A 183 -1.48 13.74 1.05
CA VAL A 183 -1.22 12.33 0.67
C VAL A 183 -0.09 11.66 1.45
N ASN A 184 0.79 12.43 2.12
CA ASN A 184 1.95 11.88 2.82
C ASN A 184 1.80 11.81 4.36
N VAL A 185 0.97 12.67 4.97
CA VAL A 185 0.77 12.72 6.43
C VAL A 185 -0.67 13.06 6.80
N ASN A 186 -1.28 12.29 7.70
CA ASN A 186 -2.58 12.53 8.36
C ASN A 186 -3.84 12.67 7.47
N GLY A 187 -3.70 12.73 6.14
CA GLY A 187 -4.82 12.67 5.24
C GLY A 187 -5.78 13.86 5.32
N HIS A 188 -5.45 14.98 5.95
CA HIS A 188 -6.42 16.06 6.08
C HIS A 188 -6.69 16.76 4.74
N VAL A 189 -7.90 17.29 4.59
CA VAL A 189 -8.33 18.15 3.49
C VAL A 189 -8.17 19.60 3.91
N HIS A 190 -7.50 20.40 3.09
CA HIS A 190 -7.20 21.81 3.33
C HIS A 190 -7.84 22.70 2.27
N SER A 191 -8.17 23.94 2.62
CA SER A 191 -8.62 24.98 1.68
C SER A 191 -7.45 25.70 0.99
N SER A 192 -6.24 25.55 1.53
CA SER A 192 -5.00 26.13 0.99
C SER A 192 -3.81 25.21 1.31
N MET A 193 -2.82 25.19 0.42
CA MET A 193 -1.54 24.52 0.64
C MET A 193 -0.61 25.27 1.62
N GLU A 194 -0.97 26.51 1.99
CA GLU A 194 -0.19 27.37 2.91
C GLU A 194 -0.67 27.29 4.37
N CYS A 195 -1.53 26.34 4.70
CA CYS A 195 -1.99 26.14 6.07
C CYS A 195 -0.80 25.96 7.03
N SER A 196 -0.85 26.55 8.22
CA SER A 196 0.24 26.49 9.21
C SER A 196 0.56 25.08 9.70
N THR A 197 -0.34 24.12 9.50
CA THR A 197 -0.10 22.70 9.81
C THR A 197 0.59 21.95 8.66
N CYS A 198 0.73 22.59 7.50
CA CYS A 198 1.44 22.07 6.34
C CYS A 198 2.87 22.59 6.34
N PHE A 199 3.80 21.77 5.85
CA PHE A 199 5.22 22.11 5.76
C PHE A 199 5.59 22.39 4.31
N SER A 200 6.17 23.56 4.06
CA SER A 200 6.76 23.84 2.75
C SER A 200 8.01 22.99 2.53
N PRO A 201 8.26 22.50 1.31
CA PRO A 201 9.53 21.86 0.97
C PRO A 201 10.67 22.89 1.12
N GLY A 202 11.84 22.44 1.56
CA GLY A 202 12.96 23.34 1.77
C GLY A 202 14.18 22.65 2.35
N TYR A 203 15.24 23.42 2.58
CA TYR A 203 16.43 22.94 3.26
C TYR A 203 16.32 23.20 4.76
N ASP A 204 16.69 22.22 5.57
CA ASP A 204 16.88 22.45 6.99
C ASP A 204 18.16 23.28 7.26
N GLY A 205 18.34 23.74 8.50
CA GLY A 205 19.53 24.49 8.89
C GLY A 205 20.85 23.71 8.78
N ALA A 206 20.80 22.41 8.48
CA ALA A 206 21.95 21.55 8.21
C ALA A 206 22.17 21.32 6.70
N GLY A 207 21.37 21.94 5.83
CA GLY A 207 21.48 21.82 4.39
C GLY A 207 20.90 20.53 3.81
N ASN A 208 20.08 19.78 4.57
CA ASN A 208 19.34 18.63 4.05
C ASN A 208 18.00 19.08 3.45
N TYR A 209 17.68 18.59 2.26
CA TYR A 209 16.37 18.81 1.67
C TYR A 209 15.31 18.02 2.45
N ARG A 210 14.34 18.74 3.02
CA ARG A 210 13.15 18.19 3.65
C ARG A 210 12.00 18.25 2.66
N GLU A 211 11.39 17.09 2.45
CA GLU A 211 10.17 17.00 1.68
C GLU A 211 9.02 17.70 2.40
N GLY A 212 8.27 18.53 1.66
CA GLY A 212 7.10 19.22 2.18
C GLY A 212 5.87 18.31 2.30
N THR A 213 4.78 18.87 2.80
CA THR A 213 3.45 18.27 2.68
C THR A 213 3.11 18.12 1.21
N ARG A 214 2.65 16.93 0.81
CA ARG A 214 2.17 16.67 -0.56
C ARG A 214 0.67 16.67 -0.58
N PHE A 215 0.12 17.21 -1.66
CA PHE A 215 -1.31 17.33 -1.86
C PHE A 215 -1.74 16.61 -3.12
N HIS A 216 -2.88 15.94 -3.05
CA HIS A 216 -3.71 15.62 -4.19
C HIS A 216 -4.75 16.73 -4.30
N TRP A 217 -4.81 17.39 -5.45
CA TRP A 217 -5.81 18.40 -5.74
C TRP A 217 -7.15 17.71 -5.99
N VAL A 218 -8.17 18.09 -5.22
CA VAL A 218 -9.52 17.54 -5.33
C VAL A 218 -10.31 18.43 -6.28
N THR A 219 -9.93 18.40 -7.57
CA THR A 219 -10.37 19.36 -8.59
C THR A 219 -11.88 19.30 -8.88
N GLN A 220 -12.54 18.18 -8.58
CA GLN A 220 -14.00 18.07 -8.64
C GLN A 220 -14.72 18.99 -7.64
N MET A 221 -14.00 19.51 -6.65
CA MET A 221 -14.48 20.47 -5.65
C MET A 221 -14.13 21.92 -5.98
N SER A 222 -13.49 22.18 -7.12
CA SER A 222 -13.20 23.55 -7.56
C SER A 222 -14.51 24.30 -7.81
N ASP A 223 -14.62 25.51 -7.26
CA ASP A 223 -15.82 26.36 -7.35
C ASP A 223 -17.06 25.82 -6.63
N ARG A 224 -16.88 24.86 -5.71
CA ARG A 224 -17.94 24.40 -4.79
C ARG A 224 -18.01 25.27 -3.53
N ASP A 225 -19.17 25.28 -2.89
CA ASP A 225 -19.30 26.00 -1.61
C ASP A 225 -18.45 25.33 -0.52
N GLU A 226 -17.89 26.12 0.39
CA GLU A 226 -17.08 25.60 1.51
C GLU A 226 -17.83 24.52 2.30
N SER A 227 -19.14 24.68 2.49
CA SER A 227 -19.97 23.69 3.17
C SER A 227 -20.05 22.35 2.43
N GLU A 228 -20.04 22.35 1.09
CA GLU A 228 -20.01 21.12 0.29
C GLU A 228 -18.65 20.43 0.43
N ILE A 229 -17.56 21.21 0.43
CA ILE A 229 -16.20 20.68 0.65
C ILE A 229 -16.08 20.05 2.03
N VAL A 230 -16.57 20.72 3.08
CA VAL A 230 -16.55 20.24 4.46
C VAL A 230 -17.40 18.98 4.62
N GLU A 231 -18.59 18.93 4.02
CA GLU A 231 -19.45 17.74 4.05
C GLU A 231 -18.80 16.54 3.34
N ALA A 232 -18.13 16.76 2.22
CA ALA A 232 -17.40 15.70 1.52
C ALA A 232 -16.13 15.27 2.25
N ALA A 233 -15.42 16.21 2.89
CA ALA A 233 -14.21 15.92 3.66
C ALA A 233 -14.50 15.19 4.98
N GLY A 234 -15.64 15.47 5.62
CA GLY A 234 -16.04 14.85 6.88
C GLY A 234 -14.95 14.96 7.95
N GLU A 235 -14.59 13.83 8.56
CA GLU A 235 -13.53 13.72 9.58
C GLU A 235 -12.13 14.12 9.09
N ARG A 236 -11.90 14.20 7.77
CA ARG A 236 -10.61 14.64 7.22
C ARG A 236 -10.53 16.16 7.09
N ALA A 237 -11.61 16.93 7.29
CA ALA A 237 -11.55 18.39 7.15
C ALA A 237 -10.58 19.01 8.17
N CYS A 238 -9.58 19.75 7.69
CA CYS A 238 -8.64 20.46 8.56
C CYS A 238 -9.37 21.58 9.32
N THR A 239 -9.44 21.48 10.65
CA THR A 239 -10.11 22.48 11.51
C THR A 239 -9.45 23.86 11.52
N THR A 240 -8.19 23.96 11.06
CA THR A 240 -7.52 25.27 10.85
C THR A 240 -8.00 25.94 9.56
N CYS A 241 -8.27 25.15 8.51
CA CYS A 241 -8.78 25.64 7.24
C CYS A 241 -10.30 25.86 7.27
N TYR A 242 -11.02 25.07 8.05
CA TYR A 242 -12.48 25.07 8.14
C TYR A 242 -12.93 25.25 9.61
N PRO A 243 -12.68 26.42 10.22
CA PRO A 243 -12.98 26.64 11.65
C PRO A 243 -14.48 26.68 11.95
N THR A 244 -15.32 26.91 10.94
CA THR A 244 -16.79 26.98 10.99
C THR A 244 -17.46 25.62 10.75
N ALA A 245 -16.67 24.56 10.48
CA ALA A 245 -17.20 23.23 10.19
C ALA A 245 -18.02 22.67 11.37
N PRO A 246 -19.28 22.25 11.17
CA PRO A 246 -20.08 21.64 12.23
C PRO A 246 -19.44 20.35 12.75
N THR A 247 -19.43 20.18 14.07
CA THR A 247 -18.88 18.96 14.71
C THR A 247 -19.58 17.69 14.24
N GLU A 248 -20.87 17.76 13.90
CA GLU A 248 -21.61 16.62 13.35
C GLU A 248 -21.05 16.17 12.00
N THR A 249 -20.63 17.10 11.15
CA THR A 249 -19.99 16.80 9.87
C THR A 249 -18.57 16.27 10.05
N LEU A 250 -17.80 16.83 11.00
CA LEU A 250 -16.45 16.34 11.34
C LEU A 250 -16.43 14.91 11.92
N ASN A 251 -17.58 14.36 12.33
CA ASN A 251 -17.69 12.97 12.78
C ASN A 251 -18.11 11.99 11.67
N LYS A 252 -18.39 12.48 10.45
CA LYS A 252 -18.77 11.65 9.31
C LYS A 252 -17.52 11.12 8.59
N PRO A 253 -17.57 9.91 8.02
CA PRO A 253 -16.49 9.43 7.17
C PRO A 253 -16.34 10.31 5.93
N THR A 254 -15.10 10.49 5.46
CA THR A 254 -14.81 11.20 4.22
C THR A 254 -15.40 10.50 3.00
N SER A 255 -15.81 11.26 1.98
CA SER A 255 -16.02 10.79 0.61
C SER A 255 -14.90 11.20 -0.34
N LEU A 256 -13.97 12.04 0.12
CA LEU A 256 -12.80 12.46 -0.66
C LEU A 256 -11.66 11.45 -0.51
N TYR A 257 -11.34 10.79 -1.61
CA TYR A 257 -10.27 9.81 -1.73
C TYR A 257 -9.38 10.14 -2.92
N THR A 258 -8.11 9.77 -2.83
CA THR A 258 -7.23 9.75 -3.99
C THR A 258 -7.61 8.60 -4.94
N PRO A 259 -7.32 8.70 -6.25
CA PRO A 259 -7.53 7.59 -7.19
C PRO A 259 -6.84 6.27 -6.77
N ASP A 260 -5.73 6.38 -6.06
CA ASP A 260 -4.98 5.26 -5.50
C ASP A 260 -5.69 4.60 -4.31
N GLU A 261 -6.30 5.39 -3.42
CA GLU A 261 -7.14 4.89 -2.32
C GLU A 261 -8.37 4.18 -2.85
N GLU A 262 -9.05 4.75 -3.84
CA GLU A 262 -10.22 4.13 -4.50
C GLU A 262 -9.87 2.80 -5.15
N ARG A 263 -8.75 2.75 -5.90
CA ARG A 263 -8.25 1.51 -6.51
C ARG A 263 -7.96 0.45 -5.45
N LYS A 264 -7.27 0.81 -4.36
CA LYS A 264 -6.96 -0.12 -3.25
C LYS A 264 -8.22 -0.61 -2.54
N ALA A 265 -9.22 0.24 -2.37
CA ALA A 265 -10.51 -0.13 -1.79
C ALA A 265 -11.24 -1.13 -2.69
N ALA A 266 -11.33 -0.85 -4.00
CA ALA A 266 -11.91 -1.75 -4.98
C ALA A 266 -11.19 -3.11 -5.01
N GLU A 267 -9.85 -3.10 -5.02
CA GLU A 267 -9.05 -4.33 -4.95
C GLU A 267 -9.32 -5.14 -3.67
N ARG A 268 -9.49 -4.49 -2.52
CA ARG A 268 -9.80 -5.17 -1.26
C ARG A 268 -11.16 -5.86 -1.34
N VAL A 269 -12.17 -5.15 -1.86
CA VAL A 269 -13.53 -5.71 -2.04
C VAL A 269 -13.49 -6.93 -2.96
N GLU A 270 -12.76 -6.87 -4.07
CA GLU A 270 -12.63 -8.01 -4.98
C GLU A 270 -11.86 -9.19 -4.35
N ARG A 271 -10.82 -8.92 -3.56
CA ARG A 271 -10.10 -9.96 -2.82
C ARG A 271 -10.99 -10.63 -1.76
N GLU A 272 -11.83 -9.87 -1.08
CA GLU A 272 -12.78 -10.40 -0.09
C GLU A 272 -13.87 -11.25 -0.77
N LYS A 273 -14.45 -10.79 -1.88
CA LYS A 273 -15.38 -11.60 -2.68
C LYS A 273 -14.73 -12.89 -3.17
N ALA A 274 -13.49 -12.81 -3.67
CA ALA A 274 -12.75 -13.98 -4.12
C ALA A 274 -12.43 -14.94 -2.96
N LYS A 275 -12.18 -14.43 -1.75
CA LYS A 275 -11.98 -15.26 -0.56
C LYS A 275 -13.28 -15.97 -0.16
N ILE A 276 -14.39 -15.25 -0.10
CA ILE A 276 -15.72 -15.80 0.20
C ILE A 276 -16.08 -16.89 -0.83
N GLU A 277 -15.84 -16.64 -2.12
CA GLU A 277 -16.12 -17.62 -3.17
C GLU A 277 -15.22 -18.87 -3.05
N ARG A 278 -13.92 -18.69 -2.76
CA ARG A 278 -13.01 -19.81 -2.52
C ARG A 278 -13.42 -20.63 -1.30
N GLU A 279 -13.85 -19.98 -0.22
CA GLU A 279 -14.35 -20.63 0.99
C GLU A 279 -15.65 -21.38 0.68
N ARG A 280 -16.58 -20.79 -0.09
CA ARG A 280 -17.80 -21.45 -0.55
C ARG A 280 -17.50 -22.70 -1.38
N ILE A 281 -16.61 -22.60 -2.36
CA ILE A 281 -16.19 -23.73 -3.20
C ILE A 281 -15.48 -24.80 -2.35
N LYS A 282 -14.67 -24.40 -1.36
CA LYS A 282 -13.97 -25.32 -0.46
C LYS A 282 -14.97 -26.09 0.42
N ILE A 283 -15.95 -25.40 1.00
CA ILE A 283 -17.02 -26.03 1.79
C ILE A 283 -17.83 -26.98 0.90
N ALA A 284 -18.23 -26.54 -0.30
CA ALA A 284 -18.98 -27.35 -1.25
C ALA A 284 -18.21 -28.58 -1.75
N LYS A 285 -16.87 -28.54 -1.80
CA LYS A 285 -16.04 -29.69 -2.20
C LYS A 285 -15.62 -30.58 -1.03
N SER A 286 -15.71 -30.09 0.21
CA SER A 286 -15.30 -30.85 1.39
C SER A 286 -16.25 -32.01 1.69
N LEU A 287 -15.71 -33.02 2.37
CA LEU A 287 -16.46 -34.11 2.97
C LEU A 287 -17.15 -33.69 4.28
N THR A 288 -16.59 -32.71 4.99
CA THR A 288 -17.15 -32.19 6.24
C THR A 288 -18.09 -31.00 6.00
N GLU A 289 -18.88 -30.65 7.01
CA GLU A 289 -19.80 -29.51 6.94
C GLU A 289 -19.11 -28.15 6.99
N ASP A 290 -18.03 -28.06 7.78
CA ASP A 290 -17.25 -26.86 8.04
C ASP A 290 -16.14 -26.59 7.00
N GLY A 291 -15.99 -27.45 6.00
CA GLY A 291 -14.90 -27.34 5.02
C GLY A 291 -13.51 -27.72 5.54
N SER A 292 -13.41 -28.30 6.75
CA SER A 292 -12.17 -28.86 7.28
C SER A 292 -11.79 -30.20 6.60
N GLU A 293 -10.58 -30.69 6.86
CA GLU A 293 -10.12 -31.97 6.33
C GLU A 293 -10.78 -33.11 7.11
N LEU A 294 -11.29 -34.13 6.43
CA LEU A 294 -11.71 -35.37 7.09
C LEU A 294 -10.46 -36.06 7.65
N ARG A 295 -10.45 -36.29 8.96
CA ARG A 295 -9.32 -36.93 9.68
C ARG A 295 -9.70 -38.33 10.12
N ILE A 296 -8.87 -39.31 9.80
CA ILE A 296 -9.11 -40.71 10.11
C ILE A 296 -7.92 -41.26 10.87
N ASP A 297 -8.18 -41.78 12.06
CA ASP A 297 -7.18 -42.47 12.85
C ASP A 297 -7.24 -43.97 12.53
N VAL A 298 -6.15 -44.48 11.99
CA VAL A 298 -5.98 -45.91 11.65
C VAL A 298 -4.95 -46.59 12.56
N GLY A 299 -4.70 -46.03 13.75
CA GLY A 299 -3.73 -46.57 14.71
C GLY A 299 -2.28 -46.32 14.32
N THR A 300 -2.03 -45.41 13.38
CA THR A 300 -0.68 -44.97 12.99
C THR A 300 -0.31 -43.68 13.74
N ARG A 301 0.98 -43.32 13.72
CA ARG A 301 1.49 -42.10 14.37
C ARG A 301 0.87 -40.81 13.82
N TYR A 302 0.34 -40.84 12.59
CA TYR A 302 -0.22 -39.66 11.93
C TYR A 302 -1.58 -40.02 11.33
N PRO A 303 -2.67 -39.34 11.71
CA PRO A 303 -3.97 -39.59 11.12
C PRO A 303 -3.96 -39.21 9.64
N GLU A 304 -4.69 -39.99 8.85
CA GLU A 304 -4.89 -39.74 7.43
C GLU A 304 -5.82 -38.54 7.25
N ARG A 305 -5.56 -37.71 6.24
CA ARG A 305 -6.26 -36.44 6.03
C ARG A 305 -6.75 -36.30 4.60
N PHE A 306 -8.04 -36.05 4.42
CA PHE A 306 -8.66 -35.96 3.10
C PHE A 306 -9.35 -34.61 2.89
N LYS A 307 -8.98 -33.95 1.79
CA LYS A 307 -9.58 -32.67 1.34
C LYS A 307 -10.73 -32.87 0.35
N THR A 308 -10.78 -34.02 -0.31
CA THR A 308 -11.72 -34.31 -1.39
C THR A 308 -12.25 -35.73 -1.26
N GLU A 309 -13.47 -35.92 -1.75
CA GLU A 309 -14.11 -37.23 -1.87
C GLU A 309 -13.26 -38.22 -2.66
N GLN A 310 -12.69 -37.82 -3.80
CA GLN A 310 -11.87 -38.72 -4.62
C GLN A 310 -10.64 -39.25 -3.88
N ALA A 311 -9.96 -38.41 -3.10
CA ALA A 311 -8.79 -38.83 -2.33
C ALA A 311 -9.16 -39.83 -1.23
N ALA A 312 -10.25 -39.56 -0.50
CA ALA A 312 -10.76 -40.47 0.52
C ALA A 312 -11.18 -41.81 -0.09
N THR A 313 -11.94 -41.78 -1.20
CA THR A 313 -12.37 -43.00 -1.89
C THR A 313 -11.19 -43.82 -2.41
N SER A 314 -10.17 -43.18 -3.00
CA SER A 314 -8.98 -43.90 -3.46
C SER A 314 -8.27 -44.59 -2.30
N TRP A 315 -8.07 -43.89 -1.19
CA TRP A 315 -7.43 -44.46 0.00
C TRP A 315 -8.22 -45.65 0.55
N ALA A 316 -9.55 -45.54 0.66
CA ALA A 316 -10.37 -46.63 1.19
C ALA A 316 -10.41 -47.84 0.24
N VAL A 317 -10.47 -47.61 -1.08
CA VAL A 317 -10.34 -48.69 -2.08
C VAL A 317 -8.97 -49.38 -1.97
N ASP A 318 -7.89 -48.62 -1.77
CA ASP A 318 -6.54 -49.16 -1.65
C ASP A 318 -6.39 -50.03 -0.40
N ARG A 319 -6.95 -49.61 0.74
CA ARG A 319 -6.93 -50.40 1.99
C ARG A 319 -7.69 -51.73 1.84
N VAL A 320 -8.88 -51.70 1.24
CA VAL A 320 -9.66 -52.92 0.98
C VAL A 320 -8.94 -53.84 -0.01
N MET A 321 -8.34 -53.30 -1.05
CA MET A 321 -7.54 -54.06 -2.01
C MET A 321 -6.32 -54.73 -1.35
N MET A 322 -5.58 -54.01 -0.51
CA MET A 322 -4.45 -54.55 0.23
C MET A 322 -4.86 -55.72 1.14
N ALA A 323 -6.01 -55.60 1.82
CA ALA A 323 -6.53 -56.66 2.67
C ALA A 323 -6.99 -57.90 1.88
N ARG A 324 -7.58 -57.72 0.68
CA ARG A 324 -8.05 -58.83 -0.17
C ARG A 324 -6.92 -59.53 -0.93
N ASN A 325 -5.85 -58.82 -1.26
CA ASN A 325 -4.66 -59.40 -1.90
C ASN A 325 -3.74 -60.15 -0.90
N ALA A 326 -4.13 -60.26 0.38
CA ALA A 326 -3.33 -60.81 1.47
C ALA A 326 -3.01 -62.32 1.36
N ALA A 327 -3.37 -62.99 0.27
CA ALA A 327 -2.87 -64.35 -0.03
C ALA A 327 -1.33 -64.38 -0.19
N GLU A 328 -0.69 -63.26 -0.56
CA GLU A 328 0.79 -63.14 -0.62
C GLU A 328 1.43 -62.44 0.60
N TRP A 329 0.65 -61.63 1.35
CA TRP A 329 1.10 -60.86 2.51
C TRP A 329 0.02 -60.91 3.59
N ALA A 330 0.09 -61.87 4.51
CA ALA A 330 -0.92 -62.19 5.53
C ALA A 330 -1.19 -61.05 6.55
N ARG A 331 -1.74 -59.92 6.10
CA ARG A 331 -2.15 -58.81 6.95
C ARG A 331 -3.64 -58.60 6.80
N GLU A 332 -4.40 -59.10 7.76
CA GLU A 332 -5.80 -58.71 7.95
C GLU A 332 -5.86 -57.19 8.16
N MET A 333 -6.90 -56.56 7.60
CA MET A 333 -7.17 -55.14 7.83
C MET A 333 -7.43 -54.93 9.32
N SER A 334 -6.66 -54.06 9.97
CA SER A 334 -6.86 -53.81 11.40
C SER A 334 -8.25 -53.22 11.66
N GLU A 335 -8.83 -53.46 12.84
CA GLU A 335 -10.14 -52.89 13.20
C GLU A 335 -10.18 -51.36 12.97
N ALA A 336 -9.07 -50.66 13.24
CA ALA A 336 -8.94 -49.22 13.00
C ALA A 336 -8.98 -48.86 11.51
N GLU A 337 -8.38 -49.67 10.63
CA GLU A 337 -8.47 -49.48 9.18
C GLU A 337 -9.89 -49.75 8.67
N GLN A 338 -10.58 -50.77 9.20
CA GLN A 338 -11.99 -51.04 8.84
C GLN A 338 -12.91 -49.89 9.26
N ALA A 339 -12.78 -49.43 10.50
CA ALA A 339 -13.51 -48.27 11.01
C ALA A 339 -13.22 -47.01 10.18
N GLY A 340 -11.98 -46.85 9.71
CA GLY A 340 -11.60 -45.75 8.83
C GLY A 340 -12.27 -45.79 7.46
N VAL A 341 -12.37 -46.96 6.83
CA VAL A 341 -13.10 -47.14 5.56
C VAL A 341 -14.57 -46.79 5.72
N GLU A 342 -15.23 -47.27 6.78
CA GLU A 342 -16.64 -46.97 7.04
C GLU A 342 -16.89 -45.50 7.36
N THR A 343 -15.97 -44.86 8.09
CA THR A 343 -16.02 -43.40 8.34
C THR A 343 -15.97 -42.60 7.03
N ILE A 344 -15.17 -43.04 6.04
CA ILE A 344 -15.14 -42.40 4.71
C ILE A 344 -16.47 -42.54 4.00
N LYS A 345 -17.04 -43.75 3.98
CA LYS A 345 -18.32 -44.00 3.32
C LYS A 345 -19.42 -43.14 3.91
N GLU A 346 -19.54 -43.09 5.23
CA GLU A 346 -20.54 -42.24 5.91
C GLU A 346 -20.31 -40.74 5.63
N ALA A 347 -19.06 -40.28 5.60
CA ALA A 347 -18.76 -38.88 5.23
C ALA A 347 -19.16 -38.56 3.78
N ILE A 348 -18.99 -39.50 2.85
CA ILE A 348 -19.42 -39.35 1.45
C ILE A 348 -20.95 -39.35 1.36
N VAL A 349 -21.63 -40.23 2.10
CA VAL A 349 -23.10 -40.28 2.17
C VAL A 349 -23.64 -38.95 2.71
N ALA A 350 -23.09 -38.45 3.82
CA ALA A 350 -23.48 -37.18 4.42
C ALA A 350 -23.27 -36.01 3.44
N LYS A 351 -22.12 -35.97 2.76
CA LYS A 351 -21.82 -34.99 1.71
C LYS A 351 -22.85 -35.03 0.58
N ARG A 352 -23.07 -36.20 -0.03
CA ARG A 352 -23.96 -36.36 -1.19
C ARG A 352 -25.43 -36.10 -0.86
N THR A 353 -25.85 -36.43 0.36
CA THR A 353 -27.21 -36.13 0.86
C THR A 353 -27.41 -34.61 1.02
N ARG A 354 -26.39 -33.89 1.50
CA ARG A 354 -26.41 -32.42 1.65
C ARG A 354 -26.34 -31.68 0.31
N ASP A 355 -25.49 -32.13 -0.60
CA ASP A 355 -25.25 -31.45 -1.89
C ASP A 355 -26.48 -31.49 -2.82
N GLY A 356 -27.43 -32.41 -2.56
CA GLY A 356 -28.83 -32.29 -2.99
C GLY A 356 -29.08 -31.91 -4.45
N GLY A 357 -28.22 -32.33 -5.39
CA GLY A 357 -28.27 -31.95 -6.82
C GLY A 357 -29.53 -32.44 -7.54
N ASP A 358 -29.41 -33.11 -8.70
CA ASP A 358 -30.57 -33.68 -9.43
C ASP A 358 -31.38 -34.75 -8.64
N ARG A 359 -30.97 -35.02 -7.40
CA ARG A 359 -31.52 -36.02 -6.48
C ARG A 359 -32.04 -35.41 -5.17
N ALA A 360 -32.38 -34.13 -5.15
CA ALA A 360 -33.03 -33.50 -4.00
C ALA A 360 -34.25 -34.35 -3.55
N GLY A 361 -34.11 -35.08 -2.44
CA GLY A 361 -35.15 -35.97 -1.90
C GLY A 361 -34.80 -37.47 -1.87
N ALA A 362 -33.64 -37.89 -2.36
CA ALA A 362 -33.16 -39.26 -2.09
C ALA A 362 -32.88 -39.42 -0.59
N ASP A 363 -33.44 -40.46 0.04
CA ASP A 363 -33.15 -40.75 1.43
C ASP A 363 -31.69 -41.22 1.63
N ALA A 364 -31.17 -41.06 2.84
CA ALA A 364 -29.80 -41.41 3.17
C ALA A 364 -29.48 -42.91 2.93
N ALA A 365 -30.49 -43.78 2.99
CA ALA A 365 -30.31 -45.21 2.76
C ALA A 365 -30.03 -45.51 1.28
N THR A 366 -30.74 -44.82 0.38
CA THR A 366 -30.52 -44.88 -1.06
C THR A 366 -29.12 -44.40 -1.42
N VAL A 367 -28.71 -43.24 -0.88
CA VAL A 367 -27.35 -42.70 -1.10
C VAL A 367 -26.28 -43.65 -0.56
N ARG A 368 -26.49 -44.27 0.60
CA ARG A 368 -25.58 -45.27 1.16
C ARG A 368 -25.41 -46.49 0.26
N ALA A 369 -26.51 -47.02 -0.27
CA ALA A 369 -26.47 -48.15 -1.20
C ALA A 369 -25.71 -47.82 -2.49
N GLU A 370 -25.89 -46.61 -3.03
CA GLU A 370 -25.15 -46.12 -4.20
C GLU A 370 -23.65 -45.98 -3.92
N VAL A 371 -23.28 -45.41 -2.77
CA VAL A 371 -21.87 -45.27 -2.35
C VAL A 371 -21.23 -46.65 -2.25
N GLU A 372 -21.89 -47.62 -1.61
CA GLU A 372 -21.38 -48.99 -1.47
C GLU A 372 -21.16 -49.65 -2.85
N ALA A 373 -22.15 -49.55 -3.75
CA ALA A 373 -22.04 -50.08 -5.10
C ALA A 373 -20.90 -49.42 -5.91
N GLU A 374 -20.64 -48.12 -5.70
CA GLU A 374 -19.53 -47.42 -6.33
C GLU A 374 -18.17 -47.88 -5.81
N PHE A 375 -18.05 -48.10 -4.50
CA PHE A 375 -16.84 -48.66 -3.88
C PHE A 375 -16.53 -50.04 -4.43
N ASP A 376 -17.51 -50.94 -4.47
CA ASP A 376 -17.36 -52.28 -5.04
C ASP A 376 -16.95 -52.23 -6.52
N LYS A 377 -17.57 -51.36 -7.30
CA LYS A 377 -17.21 -51.15 -8.71
C LYS A 377 -15.75 -50.70 -8.84
N LYS A 378 -15.28 -49.77 -8.00
CA LYS A 378 -13.90 -49.26 -8.01
C LYS A 378 -12.91 -50.34 -7.57
N ILE A 379 -13.23 -51.12 -6.54
CA ILE A 379 -12.43 -52.27 -6.08
C ILE A 379 -12.27 -53.28 -7.21
N ARG A 380 -13.36 -53.71 -7.86
CA ARG A 380 -13.32 -54.65 -9.00
C ARG A 380 -12.51 -54.10 -10.17
N ALA A 381 -12.70 -52.83 -10.51
CA ALA A 381 -11.95 -52.17 -11.59
C ALA A 381 -10.45 -52.06 -11.28
N LYS A 382 -10.07 -51.84 -10.01
CA LYS A 382 -8.68 -51.81 -9.57
C LYS A 382 -8.06 -53.21 -9.58
N ALA A 383 -8.74 -54.20 -9.00
CA ALA A 383 -8.29 -55.60 -9.01
C ALA A 383 -8.01 -56.11 -10.43
N LYS A 384 -8.92 -55.85 -11.37
CA LYS A 384 -8.73 -56.19 -12.79
C LYS A 384 -7.48 -55.55 -13.40
N ARG A 385 -7.17 -54.31 -13.03
CA ARG A 385 -5.99 -53.57 -13.53
C ARG A 385 -4.69 -54.11 -12.97
N GLU A 386 -4.71 -54.56 -11.72
CA GLU A 386 -3.54 -55.12 -11.01
C GLU A 386 -3.39 -56.63 -11.22
N GLY A 387 -4.29 -57.28 -11.95
CA GLY A 387 -4.25 -58.72 -12.21
C GLY A 387 -4.64 -59.58 -10.99
N ILE A 388 -5.33 -59.00 -10.02
CA ILE A 388 -5.73 -59.66 -8.77
C ILE A 388 -7.10 -60.31 -8.97
N THR A 389 -7.18 -61.63 -8.72
CA THR A 389 -8.45 -62.35 -8.68
C THR A 389 -9.11 -62.12 -7.32
N LEU A 390 -10.27 -61.48 -7.31
CA LEU A 390 -11.08 -61.34 -6.09
C LEU A 390 -11.80 -62.67 -5.82
N ALA A 391 -11.74 -63.16 -4.58
CA ALA A 391 -12.63 -64.24 -4.16
C ALA A 391 -14.06 -63.69 -4.13
N ASP A 392 -15.00 -64.46 -4.70
CA ASP A 392 -16.43 -64.12 -4.75
C ASP A 392 -17.08 -64.07 -3.37
#